data_AF-A0A397TP21-F1
#
_entry.id   AF-A0A397TP21-F1
#
_cell.length_a   1.000
_cell.length_b   1.000
_cell.length_c   1.000
_cell.angle_alpha   90.00
_cell.angle_beta   90.00
_cell.angle_gamma   90.00
#
_symmetry.space_group_name_H-M   'P 1'
#
loop_
_entity.id
_entity.type
_entity.pdbx_description
1 polymer ?
#
loop_
_entity_poly.entity_id
_entity_poly.type
_entity_poly.pdbx_seq_one_letter_code
_entity_poly.pdbx_strand_id
1 'polypeptide(L)'
;MVSPANSFGLMDGGLDYDISKYYGGVNELIPVVQKEIEKEWCGEQNVGTCMLVDLRNLIKQLPSDKNYPSYLAHCPTMRTPKSLDPRDDIVYRCTWAMLTCIRSHNAKVLENANKKKYQRIN
;
A
#
# COMPACT_ATOMS: atom_id res chain seq x y z
N MET A 1 6.98 2.61 -1.02
CA MET A 1 7.22 2.54 0.44
C MET A 1 6.45 1.35 1.00
N VAL A 2 6.83 0.81 2.16
CA VAL A 2 6.17 -0.35 2.80
C VAL A 2 5.65 0.08 4.16
N SER A 3 4.44 -0.36 4.52
CA SER A 3 3.81 -0.14 5.83
C SER A 3 3.45 -1.49 6.45
N PRO A 4 4.06 -1.87 7.59
CA PRO A 4 3.70 -3.05 8.37
C PRO A 4 2.45 -2.77 9.22
N ALA A 5 1.30 -2.65 8.55
CA ALA A 5 0.09 -2.06 9.08
C ALA A 5 -0.75 -3.01 9.95
N ASN A 6 -1.93 -2.50 10.33
CA ASN A 6 -3.08 -3.29 10.77
C ASN A 6 -4.08 -3.53 9.62
N SER A 7 -5.05 -4.43 9.82
CA SER A 7 -6.02 -4.82 8.79
C SER A 7 -6.99 -3.72 8.34
N PHE A 8 -7.08 -2.62 9.08
CA PHE A 8 -8.07 -1.55 8.87
C PHE A 8 -7.48 -0.24 8.35
N GLY A 9 -6.17 -0.21 8.08
CA GLY A 9 -5.51 1.00 7.59
C GLY A 9 -5.54 2.16 8.59
N LEU A 10 -5.54 1.86 9.89
CA LEU A 10 -5.28 2.89 10.92
C LEU A 10 -3.80 3.24 10.83
N MET A 11 -3.49 4.42 10.30
CA MET A 11 -2.12 4.85 10.00
C MET A 11 -1.64 5.91 11.01
N ASP A 12 -1.99 5.75 12.28
CA ASP A 12 -1.85 6.76 13.33
C ASP A 12 -0.86 6.40 14.44
N GLY A 13 -0.23 5.22 14.37
CA GLY A 13 0.76 4.75 15.35
C GLY A 13 2.11 4.37 14.74
N GLY A 14 3.18 4.49 15.54
CA GLY A 14 4.52 4.01 15.20
C GLY A 14 5.01 4.50 13.82
N LEU A 15 5.54 3.57 13.02
CA LEU A 15 6.01 3.86 11.66
C LEU A 15 4.88 4.37 10.74
N ASP A 16 3.66 3.89 10.91
CA ASP A 16 2.53 4.31 10.07
C ASP A 16 2.17 5.78 10.30
N TYR A 17 2.33 6.28 11.54
CA TYR A 17 2.19 7.70 11.85
C TYR A 17 3.22 8.57 11.12
N ASP A 18 4.49 8.13 11.10
CA ASP A 18 5.55 8.86 10.41
C ASP A 18 5.33 8.86 8.89
N ILE A 19 4.85 7.73 8.34
CA ILE A 19 4.44 7.64 6.94
C ILE A 19 3.26 8.60 6.66
N SER A 20 2.25 8.64 7.53
CA SER A 20 1.14 9.58 7.43
C SER A 20 1.64 11.02 7.41
N LYS A 21 2.52 11.41 8.35
CA LYS A 21 3.12 12.75 8.39
C LYS A 21 3.91 13.08 7.13
N TYR A 22 4.63 12.10 6.59
CA TYR A 22 5.37 12.26 5.34
C TYR A 22 4.45 12.58 4.15
N TYR A 23 3.20 12.10 4.15
CA TYR A 23 2.21 12.35 3.11
C TYR A 23 1.12 13.37 3.47
N GLY A 24 1.40 14.31 4.38
CA GLY A 24 0.47 15.42 4.71
C GLY A 24 -0.36 15.21 5.98
N GLY A 25 -0.25 14.05 6.63
CA GLY A 25 -0.85 13.76 7.94
C GLY A 25 -1.84 12.60 7.91
N VAL A 26 -2.26 12.18 9.10
CA VAL A 26 -3.18 11.04 9.30
C VAL A 26 -4.54 11.26 8.62
N ASN A 27 -5.03 12.51 8.62
CA ASN A 27 -6.30 12.88 7.99
C ASN A 27 -6.28 12.79 6.46
N GLU A 28 -5.08 12.80 5.86
CA GLU A 28 -4.91 12.72 4.42
C GLU A 28 -4.65 11.28 3.96
N LEU A 29 -3.79 10.55 4.68
CA LEU A 29 -3.41 9.20 4.27
C LEU A 29 -4.45 8.13 4.62
N ILE A 30 -5.06 8.19 5.81
CA ILE A 30 -6.01 7.15 6.27
C ILE A 30 -7.18 6.98 5.29
N PRO A 31 -7.88 8.05 4.83
CA PRO A 31 -8.99 7.88 3.91
C PRO A 31 -8.60 7.25 2.58
N VAL A 32 -7.38 7.54 2.08
CA VAL A 32 -6.87 6.95 0.83
C VAL A 32 -6.62 5.45 1.00
N VAL A 33 -6.02 5.04 2.11
CA VAL A 33 -5.77 3.62 2.41
C VAL A 33 -7.08 2.87 2.65
N GLN A 34 -7.96 3.40 3.50
CA GLN A 34 -9.23 2.75 3.85
C GLN A 34 -10.16 2.60 2.66
N LYS A 35 -10.18 3.56 1.73
CA LYS A 35 -10.94 3.44 0.48
C LYS A 35 -10.50 2.26 -0.37
N GLU A 36 -9.20 1.98 -0.47
CA GLU A 36 -8.72 0.80 -1.20
C GLU A 36 -8.99 -0.50 -0.42
N ILE A 37 -8.93 -0.49 0.92
CA ILE A 37 -9.34 -1.64 1.74
C ILE A 37 -10.84 -1.93 1.55
N GLU A 38 -11.69 -0.92 1.57
CA GLU A 38 -13.13 -1.09 1.35
C GLU A 38 -13.41 -1.69 -0.04
N LYS A 39 -12.74 -1.15 -1.07
CA LYS A 39 -12.89 -1.58 -2.45
C LYS A 39 -12.42 -3.01 -2.72
N GLU A 40 -11.25 -3.39 -2.22
CA GLU A 40 -10.61 -4.67 -2.56
C GLU A 40 -10.87 -5.76 -1.52
N TRP A 41 -11.22 -5.39 -0.28
CA TRP A 41 -11.30 -6.29 0.87
C TRP A 41 -12.56 -6.11 1.73
N CYS A 42 -13.54 -5.34 1.26
CA CYS A 42 -14.80 -5.09 1.98
C CYS A 42 -14.59 -4.57 3.42
N GLY A 43 -13.51 -3.81 3.65
CA GLY A 43 -13.25 -3.12 4.92
C GLY A 43 -12.25 -3.82 5.86
N GLU A 44 -11.79 -5.04 5.56
CA GLU A 44 -10.76 -5.72 6.36
C GLU A 44 -9.76 -6.49 5.48
N GLN A 45 -8.52 -6.02 5.42
CA GLN A 45 -7.46 -6.74 4.71
C GLN A 45 -6.87 -7.86 5.59
N ASN A 46 -6.78 -9.08 5.05
CA ASN A 46 -6.24 -10.22 5.78
C ASN A 46 -4.76 -10.04 6.18
N VAL A 47 -4.41 -10.49 7.39
CA VAL A 47 -3.04 -10.51 7.92
C VAL A 47 -2.13 -11.41 7.08
N GLY A 48 -0.91 -10.94 6.80
CA GLY A 48 0.07 -11.67 5.97
C GLY A 48 -0.11 -11.48 4.47
N THR A 49 -0.92 -10.50 4.04
CA THR A 49 -1.14 -10.16 2.63
C THR A 49 -0.50 -8.80 2.29
N CYS A 50 -0.57 -8.38 1.03
CA CYS A 50 -0.13 -7.06 0.59
C CYS A 50 -1.07 -6.50 -0.49
N MET A 51 -1.41 -5.22 -0.38
CA MET A 51 -1.99 -4.44 -1.47
C MET A 51 -1.12 -3.21 -1.78
N LEU A 52 -1.17 -2.73 -3.03
CA LEU A 52 -0.52 -1.48 -3.42
C LEU A 52 -1.55 -0.37 -3.48
N VAL A 53 -1.43 0.61 -2.59
CA VAL A 53 -2.26 1.82 -2.59
C VAL A 53 -1.59 2.87 -3.49
N ASP A 54 -2.32 3.39 -4.46
CA ASP A 54 -1.86 4.45 -5.36
C ASP A 54 -1.98 5.82 -4.67
N LEU A 55 -0.84 6.48 -4.46
CA LEU A 55 -0.76 7.76 -3.75
C LEU A 55 -0.62 8.96 -4.69
N ARG A 56 -0.65 8.78 -6.01
CA ARG A 56 -0.38 9.89 -6.96
C ARG A 56 -1.33 11.08 -6.79
N ASN A 57 -2.60 10.82 -6.48
CA ASN A 57 -3.57 11.89 -6.26
C ASN A 57 -3.35 12.64 -4.94
N LEU A 58 -2.87 11.94 -3.91
CA LEU A 58 -2.47 12.56 -2.66
C LEU A 58 -1.21 13.41 -2.86
N ILE A 59 -0.20 12.87 -3.57
CA ILE A 59 1.07 13.55 -3.84
C ILE A 59 0.90 14.87 -4.60
N LYS A 60 -0.09 15.00 -5.49
CA LYS A 60 -0.39 16.26 -6.18
C LYS A 60 -0.70 17.44 -5.25
N GLN A 61 -1.07 17.16 -4.00
CA GLN A 61 -1.42 18.16 -2.99
C GLN A 61 -0.23 18.50 -2.08
N LEU A 62 0.90 17.79 -2.24
CA LEU A 62 2.12 17.95 -1.43
C LEU A 62 3.12 18.87 -2.13
N PRO A 63 4.09 19.44 -1.38
CA PRO A 63 5.18 20.24 -1.95
C PRO A 63 5.94 19.50 -3.06
N SER A 64 6.26 20.17 -4.18
CA SER A 64 6.85 19.55 -5.38
C SER A 64 8.37 19.32 -5.32
N ASP A 65 9.02 19.71 -4.23
CA ASP A 65 10.46 19.64 -4.02
C ASP A 65 10.96 18.23 -3.63
N LYS A 66 10.06 17.28 -3.38
CA LYS A 66 10.39 15.90 -2.97
C LYS A 66 9.92 14.87 -3.98
N ASN A 67 10.73 13.83 -4.17
CA ASN A 67 10.37 12.67 -4.98
C ASN A 67 9.61 11.62 -4.13
N TYR A 68 8.31 11.83 -3.96
CA TYR A 68 7.47 10.93 -3.18
C TYR A 68 7.26 9.56 -3.86
N PRO A 69 7.39 8.44 -3.15
CA PRO A 69 7.01 7.13 -3.67
C PRO A 69 5.52 7.10 -4.06
N SER A 70 5.22 6.81 -5.33
CA SER A 70 3.83 6.80 -5.83
C SER A 70 2.94 5.69 -5.28
N TYR A 71 3.53 4.68 -4.63
CA TYR A 71 2.83 3.53 -4.08
C TYR A 71 3.22 3.25 -2.63
N LEU A 72 2.22 2.90 -1.83
CA LEU A 72 2.37 2.32 -0.50
C LEU A 72 1.97 0.84 -0.54
N ALA A 73 2.91 -0.04 -0.22
CA ALA A 73 2.64 -1.45 0.02
C ALA A 73 2.10 -1.62 1.44
N HIS A 74 0.78 -1.76 1.56
CA HIS A 74 0.09 -1.96 2.83
C HIS A 74 0.07 -3.46 3.17
N CYS A 75 0.83 -3.83 4.20
CA CYS A 75 1.10 -5.22 4.58
C CYS A 75 0.65 -5.48 6.03
N PRO A 76 -0.60 -5.90 6.26
CA PRO A 76 -1.10 -6.09 7.62
C PRO A 76 -0.32 -7.19 8.35
N THR A 77 0.43 -6.82 9.37
CA THR A 77 1.14 -7.77 10.26
C THR A 77 0.28 -8.20 11.44
N MET A 78 -0.83 -7.49 11.64
CA MET A 78 -1.78 -7.71 12.73
C MET A 78 -3.17 -7.28 12.29
N ARG A 79 -4.21 -7.83 12.93
CA ARG A 79 -5.58 -7.41 12.65
C ARG A 79 -5.87 -6.05 13.28
N THR A 80 -5.65 -5.97 14.58
CA THR A 80 -5.70 -4.74 15.39
C THR A 80 -4.32 -4.50 16.01
N PRO A 81 -3.98 -3.25 16.38
CA PRO A 81 -2.71 -2.92 17.02
C PRO A 81 -2.36 -3.86 18.18
N LYS A 82 -1.22 -4.54 18.08
CA LYS A 82 -0.67 -5.45 19.10
C LYS A 82 0.84 -5.61 18.93
N SER A 83 1.49 -6.15 19.95
CA SER A 83 2.87 -6.63 19.81
C SER A 83 2.92 -7.87 18.92
N LEU A 84 3.95 -7.96 18.07
CA LEU A 84 4.20 -9.14 17.23
C LEU A 84 4.91 -10.22 18.04
N ASP A 85 4.56 -11.49 17.80
CA ASP A 85 5.31 -12.63 18.34
C ASP A 85 6.54 -12.86 17.45
N PRO A 86 7.77 -12.76 17.99
CA PRO A 86 8.98 -12.95 17.20
C PRO A 86 9.16 -14.39 16.67
N ARG A 87 8.36 -15.35 17.14
CA ARG A 87 8.37 -16.75 16.66
C ARG A 87 7.42 -16.99 15.49
N ASP A 88 6.54 -16.03 15.18
CA ASP A 88 5.62 -16.10 14.05
C ASP A 88 6.38 -15.81 12.74
N ASP A 89 5.92 -16.38 11.62
CA ASP A 89 6.48 -16.16 10.29
C ASP A 89 5.85 -14.95 9.57
N ILE A 90 5.05 -14.16 10.29
CA ILE A 90 4.28 -13.05 9.72
C ILE A 90 5.12 -12.04 8.92
N VAL A 91 6.35 -11.75 9.38
CA VAL A 91 7.27 -10.85 8.66
C VAL A 91 7.64 -11.44 7.29
N TYR A 92 7.94 -12.74 7.26
CA TYR A 92 8.25 -13.44 6.01
C TYR A 92 7.03 -13.47 5.08
N ARG A 93 5.84 -13.81 5.61
CA ARG A 93 4.59 -13.85 4.83
C ARG A 93 4.26 -12.49 4.21
N CYS A 94 4.29 -11.41 4.99
CA CYS A 94 4.07 -10.06 4.48
C CYS A 94 5.10 -9.67 3.42
N THR A 95 6.38 -9.99 3.65
CA THR A 95 7.45 -9.70 2.69
C THR A 95 7.24 -10.46 1.37
N TRP A 96 6.93 -11.75 1.45
CA TRP A 96 6.64 -12.57 0.27
C TRP A 96 5.40 -12.08 -0.48
N ALA A 97 4.33 -11.76 0.25
CA ALA A 97 3.11 -11.18 -0.32
C ALA A 97 3.42 -9.84 -1.03
N MET A 98 4.25 -9.00 -0.45
CA MET A 98 4.69 -7.75 -1.07
C MET A 98 5.44 -7.98 -2.37
N LEU A 99 6.46 -8.84 -2.37
CA LEU A 99 7.26 -9.12 -3.57
C LEU A 99 6.40 -9.70 -4.70
N THR A 100 5.49 -10.62 -4.38
CA THR A 100 4.57 -11.21 -5.35
C THR A 100 3.51 -10.22 -5.85
N CYS A 101 3.01 -9.33 -4.99
CA CYS A 101 2.11 -8.24 -5.36
C CYS A 101 2.78 -7.25 -6.32
N ILE A 102 4.01 -6.81 -6.02
CA ILE A 102 4.81 -5.93 -6.89
C ILE A 102 5.08 -6.60 -8.24
N ARG A 103 5.53 -7.86 -8.24
CA ARG A 103 5.75 -8.61 -9.49
C ARG A 103 4.48 -8.65 -10.35
N SER A 104 3.34 -8.92 -9.73
CA SER A 104 2.05 -9.01 -10.44
C SER A 104 1.59 -7.66 -10.96
N HIS A 105 1.79 -6.58 -10.20
CA HIS A 105 1.54 -5.21 -10.65
C HIS A 105 2.37 -4.86 -11.88
N ASN A 106 3.68 -5.12 -11.83
CA ASN A 106 4.59 -4.82 -12.94
C ASN A 106 4.22 -5.59 -14.21
N ALA A 107 3.85 -6.87 -14.09
CA ALA A 107 3.37 -7.65 -15.23
C ALA A 107 2.12 -7.03 -15.88
N LYS A 108 1.11 -6.65 -15.08
CA LYS A 108 -0.11 -5.98 -15.57
C LYS A 108 0.18 -4.65 -16.26
N VAL A 109 1.12 -3.86 -15.73
CA VAL A 109 1.52 -2.58 -16.34
C VAL A 109 2.15 -2.80 -17.72
N LEU A 110 3.05 -3.79 -17.85
CA LEU A 110 3.68 -4.13 -19.12
C LEU A 110 2.68 -4.64 -20.16
N GLU A 111 1.75 -5.51 -19.75
CA GLU A 111 0.67 -6.00 -20.62
C GLU A 111 -0.19 -4.86 -21.15
N ASN A 112 -0.57 -3.92 -20.28
CA ASN A 112 -1.37 -2.77 -20.65
C ASN A 112 -0.63 -1.80 -21.60
N ALA A 113 0.68 -1.61 -21.39
CA ALA A 113 1.52 -0.83 -22.28
C ALA A 113 1.59 -1.45 -23.68
N ASN A 114 1.74 -2.78 -23.76
CA ASN A 114 1.75 -3.51 -25.02
C ASN A 114 0.42 -3.39 -25.76
N LYS A 115 -0.72 -3.58 -25.09
CA LYS A 115 -2.06 -3.42 -25.69
C LYS A 115 -2.26 -2.04 -26.30
N LYS A 116 -1.86 -0.97 -25.59
CA LYS A 116 -1.95 0.41 -26.10
C LYS A 116 -1.05 0.67 -27.31
N LYS A 117 0.10 0.01 -27.41
CA LYS A 117 0.99 0.10 -28.58
C LYS A 117 0.31 -0.48 -29.82
N TYR A 118 -0.33 -1.65 -29.71
CA TYR A 118 -1.02 -2.29 -30.83
C TYR A 118 -2.27 -1.52 -31.29
N GLN A 119 -3.01 -0.90 -30.36
CA GLN A 119 -4.18 -0.07 -30.70
C GLN A 119 -3.85 1.24 -31.42
N ARG A 120 -2.60 1.72 -31.37
CA ARG A 120 -2.15 2.95 -32.05
C ARG A 120 -1.62 2.71 -33.47
N ILE A 121 -1.47 1.46 -33.87
CA ILE A 121 -0.93 1.05 -35.18
C ILE A 121 -2.06 0.71 -36.16
N ASN A 122 -3.29 0.56 -35.66
CA ASN A 122 -4.53 0.43 -36.43
C ASN A 122 -5.29 1.76 -36.42
#